data_AF-A0A1W1HYS6-F1
#
_entry.id   AF-A0A1W1HYS6-F1
#
_cell.length_a   1.000
_cell.length_b   1.000
_cell.length_c   1.000
_cell.angle_alpha   90.00
_cell.angle_beta   90.00
_cell.angle_gamma   90.00
#
_symmetry.space_group_name_H-M   'P 1'
#
loop_
_entity.id
_entity.type
_entity.pdbx_description
1 polymer ?
#
loop_
_entity_poly.entity_id
_entity_poly.type
_entity_poly.pdbx_seq_one_letter_code
_entity_poly.pdbx_strand_id
1 'polypeptide(L)' 'MISVSSDLDAVTAGCCADCGQLVLRRTPLFDEKAKAVRELCIRCLVLTYQRRQFEAGCCG' A
#
# COMPACT_ATOMS: atom_id res chain seq x y z
N MET A 1 11.70 27.75 12.31
CA MET A 1 11.66 26.65 11.32
C MET A 1 11.41 25.38 12.11
N ILE A 2 10.24 24.77 11.95
CA ILE A 2 9.88 23.54 12.67
C ILE A 2 10.39 22.38 11.80
N SER A 3 11.36 21.64 12.30
CA SER A 3 11.91 20.44 11.64
C SER A 3 10.87 19.32 11.69
N VAL A 4 9.90 19.36 10.78
CA VAL A 4 8.89 18.31 10.58
C VAL A 4 9.28 17.51 9.35
N SER A 5 10.25 16.60 9.44
CA SER A 5 10.57 15.80 8.24
C SER A 5 11.25 14.44 8.45
N SER A 6 11.48 13.96 9.67
CA SER A 6 12.23 12.70 9.84
C SER A 6 11.46 11.56 10.50
N ASP A 7 10.46 11.87 11.33
CA ASP A 7 9.68 10.80 11.99
C ASP A 7 8.61 10.18 11.08
N LEU A 8 8.05 10.93 10.13
CA LEU A 8 7.01 10.41 9.22
C LEU A 8 7.59 9.36 8.24
N ASP A 9 8.83 9.57 7.80
CA ASP A 9 9.54 8.66 6.91
C ASP A 9 9.96 7.37 7.65
N ALA A 10 10.35 7.48 8.94
CA ALA A 10 10.69 6.32 9.76
C ALA A 10 9.48 5.38 10.01
N VAL A 11 8.28 5.94 10.15
CA VAL A 11 7.05 5.14 10.36
C VAL A 11 6.61 4.43 9.07
N THR A 12 6.82 5.05 7.91
CA THR A 12 6.33 4.52 6.63
C THR A 12 7.35 3.63 5.92
N ALA A 13 8.63 3.65 6.32
CA ALA A 13 9.65 2.75 5.80
C ALA A 13 9.47 1.31 6.29
N GLY A 14 9.70 0.33 5.42
CA GLY A 14 9.64 -1.09 5.76
C GLY A 14 9.33 -2.00 4.58
N CYS A 15 9.11 -3.28 4.86
CA CYS A 15 8.77 -4.25 3.82
C CYS A 15 7.30 -4.14 3.42
N CYS A 16 7.03 -4.18 2.12
CA CYS A 16 5.70 -4.30 1.56
C CYS A 16 5.06 -5.63 1.97
N ALA A 17 3.81 -5.61 2.46
CA ALA A 17 3.11 -6.83 2.89
C ALA A 17 2.84 -7.83 1.74
N ASP A 18 2.77 -7.37 0.49
CA ASP A 18 2.46 -8.24 -0.66
C ASP A 18 3.70 -8.82 -1.34
N CYS A 19 4.71 -7.99 -1.64
CA CYS A 19 5.88 -8.42 -2.41
C CYS A 19 7.16 -8.54 -1.58
N GLY A 20 7.13 -8.21 -0.28
CA GLY A 20 8.30 -8.28 0.61
C GLY A 20 9.37 -7.23 0.37
N GLN A 21 9.26 -6.42 -0.69
CA GLN A 21 10.26 -5.40 -1.04
C GLN A 21 10.38 -4.35 0.07
N LEU A 22 11.61 -4.07 0.51
CA LEU A 22 11.92 -2.94 1.39
C LEU A 22 11.73 -1.63 0.62
N VAL A 23 10.87 -0.74 1.12
CA VAL A 23 10.59 0.57 0.53
C VAL A 23 10.64 1.66 1.58
N LEU A 24 11.01 2.87 1.15
CA LEU A 24 11.06 4.05 2.01
C LEU A 24 9.66 4.51 2.44
N ARG A 25 8.63 4.21 1.64
CA ARG A 25 7.25 4.63 1.92
C ARG A 25 6.28 3.51 1.59
N ARG A 26 5.52 3.09 2.60
CA ARG A 26 4.37 2.22 2.48
C ARG A 26 3.09 3.02 2.65
N THR A 27 2.03 2.54 2.03
CA THR A 27 0.69 3.12 2.09
C THR A 27 -0.24 2.11 2.75
N PRO A 28 -1.00 2.50 3.78
CA PRO A 28 -2.00 1.63 4.39
C PRO A 28 -3.16 1.42 3.41
N LEU A 29 -3.53 0.17 3.20
CA LEU A 29 -4.70 -0.26 2.45
C LEU A 29 -5.53 -1.21 3.32
N PHE A 30 -6.82 -0.94 3.46
CA PHE A 30 -7.73 -1.87 4.11
C PHE A 30 -8.07 -3.03 3.17
N ASP A 31 -7.79 -4.25 3.62
CA ASP A 31 -8.20 -5.48 2.96
C ASP A 31 -9.54 -5.94 3.53
N GLU A 32 -10.60 -5.77 2.73
CA GLU A 32 -11.97 -6.19 3.07
C GLU A 32 -12.08 -7.70 3.37
N LYS A 33 -11.28 -8.55 2.70
CA LYS A 33 -11.35 -10.01 2.87
C LYS A 33 -10.73 -10.43 4.20
N ALA A 34 -9.61 -9.84 4.56
CA ALA A 34 -8.91 -10.14 5.82
C ALA A 34 -9.36 -9.27 7.00
N LYS A 35 -10.20 -8.24 6.76
CA LYS A 35 -10.62 -7.23 7.73
C LYS A 35 -9.43 -6.61 8.50
N ALA A 36 -8.35 -6.35 7.76
CA ALA A 36 -7.09 -5.87 8.34
C ALA A 36 -6.47 -4.78 7.46
N VAL A 37 -5.73 -3.86 8.11
CA VAL A 37 -4.92 -2.87 7.40
C VAL A 37 -3.59 -3.52 7.03
N ARG A 38 -3.22 -3.39 5.75
CA ARG A 38 -1.92 -3.83 5.23
C ARG A 38 -1.14 -2.65 4.70
N GLU A 39 0.17 -2.66 4.89
CA GLU A 39 1.05 -1.61 4.37
C GLU A 39 1.74 -2.06 3.09
N LEU A 40 1.45 -1.37 2.00
CA LEU A 40 1.86 -1.75 0.64
C LEU A 40 2.79 -0.71 0.02
N CYS A 41 3.71 -1.16 -0.84
CA CYS A 41 4.42 -0.24 -1.72
C CYS A 41 3.48 0.30 -2.81
N ILE A 42 3.84 1.44 -3.40
CA ILE A 42 3.05 2.10 -4.46
C ILE A 42 2.71 1.16 -5.63
N ARG A 43 3.63 0.27 -6.01
CA ARG A 43 3.42 -0.68 -7.10
C ARG A 43 2.30 -1.69 -6.77
N CYS A 44 2.35 -2.32 -5.60
CA CYS A 44 1.32 -3.28 -5.18
C CYS A 44 -0.03 -2.60 -4.93
N LEU A 45 0.00 -1.35 -4.45
CA LEU A 45 -1.20 -0.54 -4.28
C LEU A 45 -1.91 -0.31 -5.62
N VAL A 46 -1.18 0.15 -6.65
CA VAL A 46 -1.74 0.37 -8.00
C VAL A 46 -2.31 -0.92 -8.59
N LEU A 47 -1.58 -2.04 -8.49
CA LEU A 47 -2.07 -3.34 -8.96
C LEU A 47 -3.35 -3.78 -8.25
N THR A 48 -3.45 -3.53 -6.94
CA THR A 48 -4.65 -3.85 -6.18
C THR A 48 -5.84 -3.00 -6.63
N TYR A 49 -5.64 -1.70 -6.87
CA TYR A 49 -6.70 -0.84 -7.40
C TYR A 49 -7.16 -1.28 -8.80
N GLN A 50 -6.23 -1.60 -9.69
CA GLN A 50 -6.56 -2.10 -11.02
C GLN A 50 -7.38 -3.39 -10.94
N ARG A 51 -6.95 -4.36 -10.11
CA ARG A 51 -7.71 -5.60 -9.91
C ARG A 51 -9.13 -5.35 -9.41
N ARG A 52 -9.33 -4.43 -8.47
CA ARG A 52 -10.66 -4.05 -7.98
C ARG A 52 -11.51 -3.40 -9.07
N GLN A 53 -10.93 -2.51 -9.88
CA GLN A 53 -11.65 -1.87 -10.99
C GLN A 53 -12.14 -2.87 -12.04
N PHE A 54 -11.37 -3.93 -12.29
CA PHE A 54 -11.71 -4.97 -13.27
C PHE A 54 -12.29 -6.25 -12.63
N GLU A 55 -12.63 -6.24 -11.34
CA GLU A 55 -13.16 -7.42 -10.62
C GLU A 55 -14.53 -7.85 -11.18
N ALA A 56 -15.28 -6.93 -11.78
CA ALA A 56 -16.54 -7.21 -12.48
C ALA A 56 -16.37 -8.00 -13.80
N GLY A 57 -15.14 -8.25 -14.24
CA GLY A 57 -14.86 -8.88 -15.53
C GLY A 57 -14.92 -7.90 -16.71
N CYS A 58 -14.29 -8.28 -17.83
CA CYS A 58 -14.24 -7.48 -19.06
C CYS A 58 -15.35 -7.83 -20.07
N CYS A 59 -16.27 -8.73 -19.72
CA CYS A 59 -17.37 -9.15 -20.57
C CYS A 59 -18.64 -8.39 -20.16
N GLY A 60 -18.70 -7.10 -20.54
CA GLY A 60 -19.97 -6.36 -20.58
C GLY A 60 -20.81 -6.79 -21.76
#